data_AF-A0A6V7KMM6-F1
#
_entry.id   AF-A0A6V7KMM6-F1
#
_cell.length_a   1.000
_cell.length_b   1.000
_cell.length_c   1.000
_cell.angle_alpha   90.00
_cell.angle_beta   90.00
_cell.angle_gamma   90.00
#
_symmetry.space_group_name_H-M   'P 1'
#
loop_
_entity.id
_entity.type
_entity.pdbx_description
1 polymer ?
#
loop_
_entity_poly.entity_id
_entity_poly.type
_entity_poly.pdbx_seq_one_letter_code
_entity_poly.pdbx_strand_id
1 'polypeptide(L)'
;DRFNAFKCPSCSGPLNPKGLICLNCKETGKIDKKSITKELNRAQKLFEKCQKLFDLQKYSECIKKLETCLAIRRKYLFRYHQEIAEALDLFGKVSATIGKLLESISYLEESLETIEAIFGSDSSELAYELNKITDVCIEYLQKEMNRRSVVY
;
A
#
# COMPACT_ATOMS: atom_id res chain seq x y z
N ASP A 1 -8.42 3.72 16.72
CA ASP A 1 -8.69 2.62 15.80
C ASP A 1 -7.36 1.92 15.45
N ARG A 2 -7.35 0.58 15.33
CA ARG A 2 -6.13 -0.19 15.05
C ARG A 2 -5.61 0.04 13.63
N PHE A 3 -6.49 0.44 12.71
CA PHE A 3 -6.16 0.72 11.30
C PHE A 3 -5.59 2.12 11.05
N ASN A 4 -5.46 2.92 12.10
CA ASN A 4 -4.79 4.22 12.09
C ASN A 4 -3.69 4.28 13.18
N ALA A 5 -3.16 3.11 13.54
CA ALA A 5 -2.23 2.95 14.65
C ALA A 5 -0.77 3.01 14.20
N PHE A 6 0.09 3.54 15.07
CA PHE A 6 1.53 3.34 14.95
C PHE A 6 1.89 1.87 15.18
N LYS A 7 3.01 1.47 14.59
CA LYS A 7 3.63 0.17 14.76
C LYS A 7 4.33 0.09 16.10
N CYS A 8 4.06 -0.97 16.86
CA CYS A 8 4.80 -1.29 18.08
C CYS A 8 6.24 -1.68 17.74
N PRO A 9 7.27 -1.06 18.36
CA PRO A 9 8.66 -1.44 18.14
C PRO A 9 8.99 -2.89 18.54
N SER A 10 8.31 -3.43 19.55
CA SER A 10 8.60 -4.76 20.09
C SER A 10 7.99 -5.90 19.28
N CYS A 11 6.70 -5.80 18.93
CA CYS A 11 5.96 -6.90 18.30
C CYS A 11 5.30 -6.55 16.96
N SER A 12 5.54 -5.34 16.42
CA SER A 12 4.87 -4.82 15.21
C SER A 12 3.35 -4.72 15.28
N GLY A 13 2.74 -4.93 16.45
CA GLY A 13 1.30 -4.78 16.67
C GLY A 13 0.85 -3.31 16.70
N PRO A 14 -0.47 -3.05 16.72
CA PRO A 14 -1.01 -1.70 16.73
C PRO A 14 -0.85 -1.05 18.11
N LEU A 15 -0.37 0.18 18.15
CA LEU A 15 -0.33 1.02 19.34
C LEU A 15 -1.63 1.81 19.49
N ASN A 16 -2.18 1.87 20.70
CA ASN A 16 -3.34 2.71 20.95
C ASN A 16 -2.98 4.21 20.84
N PRO A 17 -3.89 5.08 20.37
CA PRO A 17 -3.55 6.49 20.13
C PRO A 17 -3.31 7.32 21.41
N LYS A 18 -3.92 6.91 22.53
CA LYS A 18 -3.95 7.71 23.77
C LYS A 18 -2.75 7.45 24.68
N GLY A 19 -2.33 6.19 24.83
CA GLY A 19 -1.29 5.78 25.76
C GLY A 19 -0.08 5.12 25.10
N LEU A 20 -0.08 4.96 23.77
CA LEU A 20 0.92 4.22 23.01
C LEU A 20 1.13 2.80 23.56
N ILE A 21 0.12 2.21 24.18
CA ILE A 21 0.18 0.84 24.67
C ILE A 21 -0.15 -0.08 23.50
N CYS A 22 0.67 -1.11 23.29
CA CYS A 22 0.44 -2.09 22.25
C CYS A 22 -0.77 -2.97 22.59
N LEU A 23 -1.68 -3.14 21.64
CA LEU A 23 -2.85 -4.00 21.83
C LEU A 23 -2.49 -5.50 21.89
N ASN A 24 -1.35 -5.89 21.30
CA ASN A 24 -0.88 -7.28 21.25
C ASN A 24 -0.02 -7.64 22.48
N CYS A 25 1.16 -7.03 22.63
CA CYS A 25 2.08 -7.38 23.72
C CYS A 25 1.84 -6.63 25.05
N LYS A 26 0.89 -5.68 25.08
CA LYS A 26 0.60 -4.81 26.25
C LYS A 26 1.75 -3.93 26.73
N GLU A 27 2.89 -3.92 26.04
CA GLU A 27 4.01 -3.04 26.35
C GLU A 27 3.73 -1.60 25.93
N THR A 28 4.38 -0.65 26.61
CA THR A 28 4.37 0.76 26.20
C THR A 28 5.30 0.94 25.00
N GLY A 29 4.75 1.34 23.86
CA GLY A 29 5.48 1.71 22.66
C GLY A 29 6.29 2.98 22.90
N LYS A 30 7.58 2.81 23.22
CA LYS A 30 8.54 3.91 23.36
C LYS A 30 8.84 4.49 21.97
N ILE A 31 7.98 5.38 21.50
CA ILE A 31 8.11 6.03 20.20
C ILE A 31 8.26 7.55 20.35
N ASP A 32 9.13 8.14 19.54
CA ASP A 32 9.20 9.60 19.40
C ASP A 32 8.12 10.06 18.41
N LYS A 33 6.93 10.37 18.95
CA LYS A 33 5.78 10.80 18.14
C LYS A 33 6.12 12.02 17.27
N LYS A 34 6.89 12.98 17.78
CA LYS A 34 7.21 14.21 17.05
C LYS A 34 8.09 13.92 15.83
N SER A 35 9.14 13.11 16.02
CA SER A 35 10.02 12.68 14.93
C SER A 35 9.27 11.83 13.91
N ILE A 36 8.44 10.88 14.37
CA ILE A 36 7.63 10.03 13.49
C ILE A 36 6.64 10.85 12.67
N THR A 37 5.91 11.79 13.28
CA THR A 37 4.98 12.67 12.55
C THR A 37 5.70 13.49 11.48
N LYS A 38 6.94 13.93 11.72
CA LYS A 38 7.74 14.63 10.71
C LYS A 38 8.05 13.72 9.50
N GLU A 39 8.46 12.48 9.75
CA GLU A 39 8.72 11.51 8.68
C GLU A 39 7.44 11.11 7.94
N LEU A 40 6.31 10.93 8.63
CA LEU A 40 5.02 10.65 7.98
C LEU A 40 4.54 11.82 7.13
N ASN A 41 4.71 13.07 7.58
CA ASN A 41 4.44 14.25 6.76
C ASN A 41 5.34 14.30 5.51
N ARG A 42 6.58 13.82 5.60
CA ARG A 42 7.45 13.66 4.43
C ARG A 42 6.93 12.57 3.50
N ALA A 43 6.48 11.42 4.03
CA ALA A 43 5.88 10.35 3.25
C ALA A 43 4.64 10.83 2.50
N GLN A 44 3.77 11.61 3.17
CA GLN A 44 2.58 12.20 2.57
C GLN A 44 2.92 13.13 1.39
N LYS A 45 3.92 14.01 1.55
CA LYS A 45 4.39 14.86 0.45
C LYS A 45 4.98 14.07 -0.73
N LEU A 46 5.64 12.95 -0.46
CA LEU A 46 6.15 12.06 -1.50
C LEU A 46 5.01 11.39 -2.27
N PHE A 47 3.97 10.97 -1.56
CA PHE A 47 2.76 10.37 -2.14
C PHE A 47 2.05 11.36 -3.07
N GLU A 48 1.75 12.56 -2.59
CA GLU A 48 1.13 13.63 -3.38
C GLU A 48 1.98 14.01 -4.60
N LYS A 49 3.31 14.01 -4.45
CA LYS A 49 4.22 14.24 -5.57
C LYS A 49 4.15 13.13 -6.60
N CYS A 50 4.05 11.85 -6.19
CA CYS A 50 3.86 10.75 -7.12
C CYS A 50 2.52 10.90 -7.86
N GLN A 51 1.41 11.19 -7.20
CA GLN A 51 0.13 11.42 -7.88
C GLN A 51 0.26 12.46 -9.01
N LYS A 52 0.90 13.60 -8.73
CA LYS A 52 1.18 14.61 -9.76
C LYS A 52 2.10 14.10 -10.88
N LEU A 53 3.12 13.30 -10.55
CA LEU A 53 4.02 12.71 -11.55
C LEU A 53 3.30 11.68 -12.42
N PHE A 54 2.36 10.92 -11.84
CA PHE A 54 1.52 9.96 -12.55
C PHE A 54 0.64 10.68 -13.58
N ASP A 55 -0.01 11.79 -13.20
CA ASP A 55 -0.81 12.60 -14.13
C ASP A 55 0.04 13.18 -15.27
N LEU A 56 1.32 13.46 -15.01
CA LEU A 56 2.31 13.90 -16.00
C LEU A 56 2.97 12.74 -16.76
N GLN A 57 2.51 11.50 -16.58
CA GLN A 57 3.07 10.28 -17.18
C GLN A 57 4.55 10.01 -16.86
N LYS A 58 5.07 10.58 -15.77
CA LYS A 58 6.44 10.39 -15.28
C LYS A 58 6.54 9.21 -14.31
N TYR A 59 6.23 8.02 -14.81
CA TYR A 59 6.07 6.81 -13.99
C TYR A 59 7.33 6.39 -13.23
N SER A 60 8.51 6.49 -13.85
CA SER A 60 9.79 6.10 -13.20
C SER A 60 10.14 7.00 -12.01
N GLU A 61 9.86 8.30 -12.10
CA GLU A 61 10.01 9.22 -10.97
C GLU A 61 8.96 8.96 -9.89
N CYS A 62 7.71 8.66 -10.29
CA CYS A 62 6.62 8.33 -9.39
C CYS A 62 6.99 7.12 -8.51
N ILE A 63 7.46 6.02 -9.12
CA ILE A 63 7.89 4.80 -8.45
C ILE A 63 8.94 5.11 -7.37
N LYS A 64 9.99 5.88 -7.70
CA LYS A 64 11.02 6.26 -6.73
C LYS A 64 10.46 7.02 -5.52
N LYS A 65 9.45 7.86 -5.72
CA LYS A 65 8.77 8.58 -4.62
C LYS A 65 7.90 7.64 -3.79
N LEU A 66 7.19 6.73 -4.44
CA LEU A 66 6.37 5.72 -3.78
C LEU A 66 7.20 4.73 -2.96
N GLU A 67 8.34 4.27 -3.46
CA GLU A 67 9.26 3.38 -2.72
C GLU A 67 9.67 4.02 -1.39
N THR A 68 10.07 5.29 -1.44
CA THR A 68 10.47 6.04 -0.24
C THR A 68 9.26 6.27 0.68
N CYS A 69 8.09 6.61 0.12
CA CYS A 69 6.86 6.81 0.88
C CYS A 69 6.45 5.53 1.64
N LEU A 70 6.35 4.41 0.94
CA LEU A 70 5.95 3.12 1.48
C LEU A 70 6.95 2.61 2.52
N ALA A 71 8.25 2.80 2.30
CA ALA A 71 9.28 2.44 3.27
C ALA A 71 9.11 3.20 4.60
N ILE A 72 8.83 4.50 4.54
CA ILE A 72 8.57 5.31 5.73
C ILE A 72 7.27 4.85 6.41
N ARG A 73 6.19 4.66 5.66
CA ARG A 73 4.89 4.22 6.20
C ARG A 73 5.00 2.85 6.88
N ARG A 74 5.61 1.84 6.23
CA ARG A 74 5.84 0.50 6.82
C ARG A 74 6.74 0.49 8.05
N LYS A 75 7.64 1.48 8.17
CA LYS A 75 8.53 1.61 9.34
C LYS A 75 7.76 2.01 10.59
N TYR A 76 6.77 2.89 10.45
CA TYR A 76 6.14 3.56 11.59
C TYR A 76 4.66 3.23 11.78
N LEU A 77 3.96 2.79 10.75
CA LEU A 77 2.54 2.48 10.78
C LEU A 77 2.32 0.97 10.91
N PHE A 78 1.26 0.61 11.62
CA PHE A 78 0.81 -0.77 11.71
C PHE A 78 0.49 -1.33 10.31
N ARG A 79 0.68 -2.63 10.08
CA ARG A 79 0.61 -3.22 8.72
C ARG A 79 -0.71 -2.97 7.99
N TYR A 80 -1.83 -2.91 8.72
CA TYR A 80 -3.16 -2.62 8.17
C TYR A 80 -3.52 -1.14 8.27
N HIS A 81 -2.53 -0.26 8.14
CA HIS A 81 -2.79 1.17 8.14
C HIS A 81 -3.28 1.63 6.78
N GLN A 82 -4.35 2.43 6.75
CA GLN A 82 -4.97 2.88 5.50
C GLN A 82 -3.96 3.55 4.54
N GLU A 83 -3.11 4.44 5.06
CA GLU A 83 -2.02 5.03 4.26
C GLU A 83 -1.04 4.03 3.60
N ILE A 84 -0.84 2.84 4.18
CA ILE A 84 -0.03 1.79 3.52
C ILE A 84 -0.79 1.23 2.33
N ALA A 85 -2.08 0.90 2.51
CA ALA A 85 -2.94 0.42 1.43
C ALA A 85 -3.02 1.42 0.27
N GLU A 86 -3.19 2.72 0.55
CA GLU A 86 -3.22 3.76 -0.49
C GLU A 86 -1.91 3.85 -1.29
N ALA A 87 -0.76 3.64 -0.64
CA ALA A 87 0.53 3.60 -1.34
C ALA A 87 0.67 2.34 -2.21
N LEU A 88 0.19 1.19 -1.73
CA LEU A 88 0.19 -0.07 -2.46
C LEU A 88 -0.75 -0.04 -3.67
N ASP A 89 -1.95 0.50 -3.51
CA ASP A 89 -2.91 0.70 -4.60
C ASP A 89 -2.31 1.57 -5.71
N LEU A 90 -1.67 2.70 -5.36
CA LEU A 90 -1.02 3.56 -6.34
C LEU A 90 0.16 2.86 -7.02
N PHE A 91 0.93 2.04 -6.28
CA PHE A 91 1.96 1.18 -6.87
C PHE A 91 1.36 0.20 -7.88
N GLY A 92 0.28 -0.48 -7.51
CA GLY A 92 -0.49 -1.38 -8.38
C GLY A 92 -0.89 -0.69 -9.68
N LYS A 93 -1.51 0.50 -9.55
CA LYS A 93 -1.94 1.32 -10.70
C LYS A 93 -0.77 1.73 -11.60
N VAL A 94 0.33 2.24 -11.02
CA VAL A 94 1.51 2.66 -11.79
C VAL A 94 2.13 1.47 -12.52
N SER A 95 2.30 0.34 -11.83
CA SER A 95 2.88 -0.89 -12.39
C SER A 95 2.04 -1.45 -13.54
N ALA A 96 0.71 -1.47 -13.41
CA ALA A 96 -0.19 -1.87 -14.49
C ALA A 96 -0.01 -0.96 -15.72
N THR A 97 0.01 0.36 -15.49
CA THR A 97 0.14 1.37 -16.55
C THR A 97 1.43 1.21 -17.37
N ILE A 98 2.54 0.79 -16.74
CA ILE A 98 3.82 0.55 -17.44
C ILE A 98 3.99 -0.91 -17.93
N GLY A 99 2.93 -1.73 -17.87
CA GLY A 99 2.91 -3.10 -18.36
C GLY A 99 3.57 -4.13 -17.42
N LYS A 100 3.90 -3.75 -16.20
CA LYS A 100 4.43 -4.65 -15.17
C LYS A 100 3.30 -5.32 -14.38
N LEU A 101 2.57 -6.19 -15.06
CA LEU A 101 1.29 -6.71 -14.56
C LEU A 101 1.45 -7.61 -13.32
N LEU A 102 2.49 -8.45 -13.25
CA LEU A 102 2.73 -9.29 -12.08
C LEU A 102 3.10 -8.48 -10.83
N GLU A 103 3.93 -7.44 -10.98
CA GLU A 103 4.24 -6.51 -9.88
C GLU A 103 2.96 -5.78 -9.43
N SER A 104 2.10 -5.38 -10.38
CA SER A 104 0.82 -4.74 -10.07
C SER A 104 -0.09 -5.61 -9.22
N ILE A 105 -0.29 -6.87 -9.62
CA ILE A 105 -1.11 -7.84 -8.88
C ILE A 105 -0.59 -8.00 -7.45
N SER A 106 0.71 -8.20 -7.27
CA SER A 106 1.29 -8.37 -5.92
C SER A 106 1.05 -7.17 -4.99
N TYR A 107 1.13 -5.95 -5.52
CA TYR A 107 0.85 -4.75 -4.72
C TYR A 107 -0.64 -4.61 -4.36
N LEU A 108 -1.53 -4.93 -5.30
CA LEU A 108 -2.97 -4.90 -5.06
C LEU A 108 -3.41 -6.00 -4.08
N GLU A 109 -2.81 -7.19 -4.12
CA GLU A 109 -3.06 -8.26 -3.13
C GLU A 109 -2.66 -7.83 -1.72
N GLU A 110 -1.53 -7.14 -1.56
CA GLU A 110 -1.13 -6.64 -0.24
C GLU A 110 -2.04 -5.49 0.25
N SER A 111 -2.53 -4.64 -0.67
CA SER A 111 -3.55 -3.63 -0.37
C SER A 111 -4.87 -4.29 0.08
N LEU A 112 -5.29 -5.34 -0.63
CA LEU A 112 -6.50 -6.11 -0.37
C LEU A 112 -6.56 -6.63 1.07
N GLU A 113 -5.46 -7.15 1.62
CA GLU A 113 -5.41 -7.61 3.01
C GLU A 113 -5.81 -6.50 4.02
N THR A 114 -5.41 -5.26 3.74
CA THR A 114 -5.76 -4.11 4.59
C THR A 114 -7.21 -3.69 4.39
N ILE A 115 -7.68 -3.66 3.15
CA ILE A 115 -9.08 -3.35 2.81
C ILE A 115 -10.02 -4.38 3.47
N GLU A 116 -9.73 -5.67 3.36
CA GLU A 116 -10.50 -6.73 4.02
C GLU A 116 -10.49 -6.56 5.54
N ALA A 117 -9.33 -6.26 6.13
CA ALA A 117 -9.22 -6.09 7.57
C ALA A 117 -10.06 -4.89 8.09
N ILE A 118 -10.14 -3.80 7.31
CA ILE A 118 -10.85 -2.57 7.67
C ILE A 118 -12.36 -2.70 7.44
N PHE A 119 -12.77 -3.16 6.26
CA PHE A 119 -14.16 -3.10 5.79
C PHE A 119 -14.89 -4.45 5.88
N GLY A 120 -14.16 -5.56 5.98
CA GLY A 120 -14.71 -6.91 6.01
C GLY A 120 -14.84 -7.58 4.64
N SER A 121 -15.09 -8.89 4.68
CA SER A 121 -15.15 -9.77 3.49
C SER A 121 -16.30 -9.45 2.53
N ASP A 122 -17.38 -8.85 3.03
CA ASP A 122 -18.61 -8.60 2.27
C ASP A 122 -18.76 -7.12 1.88
N SER A 123 -17.66 -6.36 1.92
CA SER A 123 -17.67 -4.92 1.66
C SER A 123 -17.58 -4.57 0.17
N SER A 124 -18.17 -3.43 -0.19
CA SER A 124 -18.01 -2.83 -1.51
C SER A 124 -16.55 -2.51 -1.82
N GLU A 125 -15.80 -2.07 -0.82
CA GLU A 125 -14.39 -1.70 -0.89
C GLU A 125 -13.53 -2.89 -1.28
N LEU A 126 -13.78 -4.06 -0.67
CA LEU A 126 -13.11 -5.30 -1.06
C LEU A 126 -13.45 -5.70 -2.50
N ALA A 127 -14.73 -5.60 -2.88
CA ALA A 127 -15.17 -5.91 -4.25
C ALA A 127 -14.49 -4.99 -5.29
N TYR A 128 -14.32 -3.69 -4.98
CA TYR A 128 -13.60 -2.77 -5.85
C TYR A 128 -12.12 -3.16 -6.02
N GLU A 129 -11.45 -3.54 -4.94
CA GLU A 129 -10.04 -3.94 -5.00
C GLU A 129 -9.87 -5.26 -5.78
N LEU A 130 -10.77 -6.23 -5.59
CA LEU A 130 -10.82 -7.47 -6.37
C LEU A 130 -11.06 -7.22 -7.86
N ASN A 131 -11.90 -6.25 -8.21
CA ASN A 131 -12.12 -5.87 -9.61
C ASN A 131 -10.82 -5.34 -10.25
N LYS A 132 -10.05 -4.51 -9.54
CA LYS A 132 -8.75 -4.04 -10.04
C LYS A 132 -7.79 -5.20 -10.30
N ILE A 133 -7.69 -6.16 -9.37
CA ILE A 133 -6.86 -7.36 -9.53
C ILE A 133 -7.33 -8.16 -10.75
N THR A 134 -8.64 -8.34 -10.90
CA THR A 134 -9.24 -9.09 -12.01
C THR A 134 -8.91 -8.45 -13.36
N ASP A 135 -9.03 -7.12 -13.48
CA ASP A 135 -8.70 -6.39 -14.71
C ASP A 135 -7.23 -6.60 -15.11
N VAL A 136 -6.30 -6.51 -14.15
CA VAL A 136 -4.87 -6.73 -14.40
C VAL A 136 -4.58 -8.19 -14.76
N CYS A 137 -5.25 -9.15 -14.11
CA CYS A 137 -5.13 -10.58 -14.43
C CYS A 137 -5.60 -10.90 -15.85
N ILE A 138 -6.74 -10.32 -16.27
CA ILE A 138 -7.26 -10.49 -17.64
C ILE A 138 -6.25 -9.94 -18.65
N GLU A 139 -5.71 -8.74 -18.43
CA GLU A 139 -4.69 -8.16 -19.31
C GLU A 139 -3.43 -9.03 -19.39
N TYR A 140 -2.98 -9.58 -18.26
CA TYR A 140 -1.81 -10.46 -18.20
C TYR A 140 -2.02 -11.72 -19.02
N LEU A 141 -3.15 -12.40 -18.83
CA LEU A 141 -3.49 -13.62 -19.55
C LEU A 141 -3.60 -13.39 -21.05
N GLN A 142 -4.22 -12.29 -21.48
CA GLN A 142 -4.31 -11.93 -22.90
C GLN A 142 -2.92 -11.73 -23.53
N LYS A 143 -2.01 -11.03 -22.83
CA LYS A 143 -0.63 -10.84 -23.32
C LYS A 143 0.13 -12.16 -23.42
N GLU A 144 -0.02 -13.04 -22.44
CA GLU A 144 0.62 -14.36 -22.46
C GLU A 144 0.09 -15.27 -23.57
N MET A 145 -1.22 -15.25 -23.81
CA MET A 145 -1.83 -15.99 -24.94
C MET A 145 -1.32 -15.48 -26.28
N ASN A 146 -1.28 -14.16 -26.48
CA ASN A 146 -0.79 -13.55 -27.71
C ASN A 146 0.70 -13.84 -27.95
N ARG A 147 1.52 -13.93 -26.89
CA ARG A 147 2.93 -14.35 -27.03
C ARG A 147 3.04 -15.78 -27.56
N ARG A 148 2.20 -16.70 -27.08
CA ARG A 148 2.23 -18.11 -27.49
C ARG A 148 1.75 -18.33 -28.92
N SER A 149 0.80 -17.52 -29.39
CA SER A 149 0.29 -17.62 -30.78
C SER A 149 1.25 -17.11 -31.84
N VAL A 150 2.26 -16.30 -31.49
CA VAL A 150 3.25 -15.74 -32.44
C VAL A 150 4.46 -16.68 -32.62
N VAL A 151 4.56 -17.74 -31.81
CA VAL A 151 5.69 -18.69 -31.81
C VAL A 151 5.45 -19.90 -32.74
N TYR A 152 4.29 -19.99 -33.39
CA TYR A 152 3.93 -21.03 -34.38
C TYR A 152 3.63 -20.40 -35.74
#